data_AF-A0A067R9F4-F1
#
_entry.id   AF-A0A067R9F4-F1
#
_cell.length_a   1.000
_cell.length_b   1.000
_cell.length_c   1.000
_cell.angle_alpha   90.00
_cell.angle_beta   90.00
_cell.angle_gamma   90.00
#
_symmetry.space_group_name_H-M   'P 1'
#
loop_
_entity.id
_entity.type
_entity.pdbx_description
1 polymer ?
#
loop_
_entity_poly.entity_id
_entity_poly.type
_entity_poly.pdbx_seq_one_letter_code
_entity_poly.pdbx_strand_id
1 'polypeptide(L)'
;MEAKNLIISKEAPSASNAFQYAKSDLLPPLLLEYETFVAALQDQVDFYKTEHTTLRKDLLELVTENRCLSDKLKDVMSTKITAESTVSPYHKKKSDMLSNLQQQLCLTAHEKDSAVEMWHMALREVENLEEGLKSYQDNRHVDLAQKKIEDMKQDFSNAITMLEFKLATARSSLAKEKETQEEIQKRLDESLQENSTLTLTLKSRQQELEQALQGQCATAIKLQEIEKKAVEFQEQVESIKKSETDLELALARCHEQRAELLQKNLDAREKVSESLHLVECAVAEKNAALFSEAQTKDENVQLQKMMASIVDEAGARVKEEVEYIKQQYNKKLEVLLHDMKKLDDENNENKKILQKEIQEKHALERELEKMQVESPLATSILEKKLAMAYDELSGLKRRNLQLGIEKENLHSEIERMQESHALDTRKMNIECHLMEEQILGLQARLEAENHAKSKTGGHVEKLVERAHFLEQELERRQGLPDWQQQQYGQEHEKQIQEIQKQSSATASELEHHLERQQLMKTKYHKEIKTMTEKFQMRLQELHSESNALRKENKVLKSHLRTLQQEAAAHKSSVNIFKSSGSDKKTAIITGRTKLAEGMSPHGCSRSSSETM
;
A
#
# COMPACT_ATOMS: atom_id res chain seq x y z
N MET A 1 -83.62 60.72 46.40
CA MET A 1 -84.61 60.04 45.54
C MET A 1 -84.51 58.54 45.78
N GLU A 2 -85.42 57.73 45.23
CA GLU A 2 -85.67 56.33 45.62
C GLU A 2 -84.39 55.44 45.63
N ALA A 3 -84.13 54.47 46.53
CA ALA A 3 -84.88 53.69 47.55
C ALA A 3 -85.34 52.27 47.16
N LYS A 4 -84.76 51.26 47.85
CA LYS A 4 -85.24 49.86 48.10
C LYS A 4 -85.25 48.90 46.90
N ASN A 5 -84.46 47.81 46.93
CA ASN A 5 -84.76 46.44 47.43
C ASN A 5 -85.49 45.56 46.38
N LEU A 6 -85.36 44.23 46.30
CA LEU A 6 -84.68 43.24 47.16
C LEU A 6 -84.02 42.11 46.31
N ILE A 7 -83.31 41.17 46.95
CA ILE A 7 -82.56 40.04 46.36
C ILE A 7 -83.32 38.71 46.63
N ILE A 8 -82.80 37.59 46.07
CA ILE A 8 -83.01 36.14 46.40
C ILE A 8 -83.84 35.43 45.28
N SER A 9 -83.26 34.58 44.40
CA SER A 9 -82.54 33.28 44.59
C SER A 9 -83.48 32.11 44.94
N LYS A 10 -83.24 30.82 44.64
CA LYS A 10 -82.34 30.06 43.73
C LYS A 10 -82.44 28.59 44.18
N GLU A 11 -82.80 27.61 43.33
CA GLU A 11 -82.31 26.21 43.35
C GLU A 11 -82.97 25.32 42.28
N ALA A 12 -82.45 24.10 42.08
CA ALA A 12 -82.86 23.09 41.07
C ALA A 12 -83.52 21.85 41.77
N PRO A 13 -83.79 20.67 41.13
CA PRO A 13 -82.78 19.77 40.55
C PRO A 13 -83.24 18.89 39.36
N SER A 14 -82.39 17.90 39.00
CA SER A 14 -82.67 16.71 38.16
C SER A 14 -83.59 15.69 38.87
N ALA A 15 -84.03 14.54 38.35
CA ALA A 15 -83.69 13.72 37.15
C ALA A 15 -84.97 12.93 36.71
N SER A 16 -85.02 11.84 35.93
CA SER A 16 -84.05 10.93 35.27
C SER A 16 -84.77 10.12 34.16
N ASN A 17 -84.09 9.74 33.06
CA ASN A 17 -83.92 8.34 32.60
C ASN A 17 -83.28 8.23 31.20
N ALA A 18 -82.67 7.08 30.92
CA ALA A 18 -81.98 6.78 29.66
C ALA A 18 -82.82 5.90 28.73
N PHE A 19 -82.52 5.93 27.43
CA PHE A 19 -82.23 4.71 26.65
C PHE A 19 -81.32 5.03 25.44
N GLN A 20 -80.74 3.99 24.84
CA GLN A 20 -79.74 4.07 23.76
C GLN A 20 -80.37 3.95 22.35
N TYR A 21 -79.52 4.24 21.35
CA TYR A 21 -79.53 3.80 19.94
C TYR A 21 -79.98 4.77 18.81
N ALA A 22 -79.09 4.82 17.80
CA ALA A 22 -79.33 4.91 16.36
C ALA A 22 -80.08 6.13 15.76
N LYS A 23 -79.28 7.03 15.17
CA LYS A 23 -79.34 7.48 13.75
C LYS A 23 -80.18 6.55 12.82
N SER A 24 -81.00 7.03 11.88
CA SER A 24 -81.14 8.38 11.26
C SER A 24 -82.56 8.65 10.68
N ASP A 25 -82.74 9.85 10.11
CA ASP A 25 -83.62 10.15 8.94
C ASP A 25 -85.16 10.18 9.09
N LEU A 26 -85.67 10.65 10.25
CA LEU A 26 -87.11 11.00 10.41
C LEU A 26 -87.38 12.39 11.04
N LEU A 27 -86.33 13.18 11.32
CA LEU A 27 -86.45 14.41 12.13
C LEU A 27 -87.07 15.64 11.41
N PRO A 28 -86.81 15.92 10.10
CA PRO A 28 -87.29 17.17 9.48
C PRO A 28 -88.82 17.36 9.40
N PRO A 29 -89.65 16.35 9.05
CA PRO A 29 -91.10 16.54 8.99
C PRO A 29 -91.72 16.82 10.36
N LEU A 30 -91.24 16.12 11.40
CA LEU A 30 -91.78 16.23 12.75
C LEU A 30 -91.53 17.62 13.36
N LEU A 31 -90.39 18.25 13.05
CA LEU A 31 -90.11 19.64 13.46
C LEU A 31 -91.11 20.62 12.81
N LEU A 32 -91.45 20.43 11.53
CA LEU A 32 -92.44 21.27 10.84
C LEU A 32 -93.87 21.08 11.40
N GLU A 33 -94.22 19.86 11.80
CA GLU A 33 -95.49 19.57 12.50
C GLU A 33 -95.54 20.23 13.90
N TYR A 34 -94.42 20.23 14.64
CA TYR A 34 -94.34 20.96 15.91
C TYR A 34 -94.36 22.48 15.72
N GLU A 35 -93.67 23.04 14.73
CA GLU A 35 -93.69 24.49 14.44
C GLU A 35 -95.08 24.96 14.00
N THR A 36 -95.78 24.20 13.15
CA THR A 36 -97.16 24.52 12.76
C THR A 36 -98.17 24.35 13.90
N PHE A 37 -97.98 23.38 14.78
CA PHE A 37 -98.79 23.24 16.01
C PHE A 37 -98.57 24.39 16.99
N VAL A 38 -97.32 24.84 17.17
CA VAL A 38 -96.98 26.01 17.98
C VAL A 38 -97.58 27.30 17.40
N ALA A 39 -97.54 27.47 16.07
CA ALA A 39 -98.20 28.59 15.40
C ALA A 39 -99.72 28.59 15.63
N ALA A 40 -100.39 27.44 15.48
CA ALA A 40 -101.83 27.31 15.71
C ALA A 40 -102.24 27.59 17.18
N LEU A 41 -101.40 27.21 18.16
CA LEU A 41 -101.60 27.57 19.56
C LEU A 41 -101.39 29.07 19.81
N GLN A 42 -100.43 29.70 19.13
CA GLN A 42 -100.17 31.13 19.23
C GLN A 42 -101.37 31.94 18.68
N ASP A 43 -101.91 31.55 17.53
CA ASP A 43 -103.12 32.15 16.94
C ASP A 43 -104.36 32.01 17.86
N GLN A 44 -104.55 30.85 18.51
CA GLN A 44 -105.61 30.69 19.52
C GLN A 44 -105.41 31.61 20.72
N VAL A 45 -104.17 31.74 21.23
CA VAL A 45 -103.85 32.62 22.36
C VAL A 45 -104.12 34.09 22.02
N ASP A 46 -103.84 34.52 20.80
CA ASP A 46 -104.10 35.90 20.37
C ASP A 46 -105.58 36.15 20.00
N PHE A 47 -106.30 35.14 19.49
CA PHE A 47 -107.77 35.17 19.37
C PHE A 47 -108.45 35.36 20.74
N TYR A 48 -108.11 34.56 21.74
CA TYR A 48 -108.73 34.69 23.07
C TYR A 48 -108.39 36.01 23.76
N LYS A 49 -107.24 36.64 23.47
CA LYS A 49 -106.95 38.01 23.93
C LYS A 49 -107.91 39.03 23.33
N THR A 50 -108.19 38.97 22.02
CA THR A 50 -109.11 39.92 21.38
C THR A 50 -110.55 39.74 21.87
N GLU A 51 -111.00 38.51 22.07
CA GLU A 51 -112.30 38.23 22.70
C GLU A 51 -112.36 38.76 24.15
N HIS A 52 -111.34 38.51 24.98
CA HIS A 52 -111.29 39.03 26.35
C HIS A 52 -111.29 40.56 26.44
N THR A 53 -110.68 41.25 25.49
CA THR A 53 -110.76 42.73 25.40
C THR A 53 -112.13 43.22 24.95
N THR A 54 -112.83 42.46 24.11
CA THR A 54 -114.18 42.80 23.64
C THR A 54 -115.20 42.59 24.77
N LEU A 55 -115.21 41.42 25.40
CA LEU A 55 -116.04 41.12 26.58
C LEU A 55 -115.87 42.15 27.71
N ARG A 56 -114.64 42.66 27.94
CA ARG A 56 -114.40 43.72 28.92
C ARG A 56 -115.05 45.06 28.56
N LYS A 57 -115.23 45.38 27.29
CA LYS A 57 -115.91 46.60 26.83
C LYS A 57 -117.42 46.47 27.05
N ASP A 58 -118.01 45.36 26.63
CA ASP A 58 -119.46 45.12 26.72
C ASP A 58 -119.94 45.09 28.18
N LEU A 59 -119.14 44.48 29.08
CA LEU A 59 -119.39 44.47 30.52
C LEU A 59 -119.30 45.88 31.14
N LEU A 60 -118.44 46.76 30.60
CA LEU A 60 -118.35 48.16 31.03
C LEU A 60 -119.60 48.96 30.61
N GLU A 61 -120.08 48.75 29.39
CA GLU A 61 -121.30 49.40 28.87
C GLU A 61 -122.53 48.99 29.69
N LEU A 62 -122.71 47.69 29.97
CA LEU A 62 -123.77 47.17 30.86
C LEU A 62 -123.74 47.79 32.27
N VAL A 63 -122.56 47.99 32.86
CA VAL A 63 -122.42 48.63 34.19
C VAL A 63 -122.86 50.10 34.14
N THR A 64 -122.62 50.82 33.03
CA THR A 64 -123.09 52.21 32.88
C THR A 64 -124.61 52.31 32.68
N GLU A 65 -125.23 51.38 31.95
CA GLU A 65 -126.68 51.35 31.75
C GLU A 65 -127.44 51.02 33.05
N ASN A 66 -127.00 50.01 33.78
CA ASN A 66 -127.65 49.56 35.02
C ASN A 66 -127.65 50.66 36.11
N ARG A 67 -126.61 51.50 36.13
CA ARG A 67 -126.55 52.71 36.97
C ARG A 67 -127.64 53.73 36.57
N CYS A 68 -127.78 54.01 35.28
CA CYS A 68 -128.80 54.93 34.75
C CYS A 68 -130.24 54.46 35.04
N LEU A 69 -130.49 53.14 35.06
CA LEU A 69 -131.78 52.57 35.46
C LEU A 69 -132.05 52.70 36.97
N SER A 70 -131.02 52.52 37.80
CA SER A 70 -131.13 52.66 39.26
C SER A 70 -131.50 54.09 39.68
N ASP A 71 -130.90 55.10 39.05
CA ASP A 71 -131.22 56.50 39.34
C ASP A 71 -132.67 56.85 38.95
N LYS A 72 -133.16 56.35 37.80
CA LYS A 72 -134.56 56.54 37.35
C LYS A 72 -135.60 55.89 38.27
N LEU A 73 -135.27 54.79 38.95
CA LEU A 73 -136.19 54.15 39.89
C LEU A 73 -136.39 55.00 41.17
N LYS A 74 -135.39 55.82 41.51
CA LYS A 74 -135.33 56.58 42.76
C LYS A 74 -136.29 57.77 42.77
N ASP A 75 -136.33 58.54 41.67
CA ASP A 75 -137.25 59.68 41.50
C ASP A 75 -138.74 59.26 41.56
N VAL A 76 -139.06 58.02 41.17
CA VAL A 76 -140.44 57.51 41.14
C VAL A 76 -140.98 57.15 42.53
N MET A 77 -140.11 56.79 43.49
CA MET A 77 -140.54 56.51 44.87
C MET A 77 -140.73 57.78 45.72
N SER A 78 -139.94 58.83 45.48
CA SER A 78 -139.96 60.06 46.29
C SER A 78 -141.19 60.94 46.14
N THR A 79 -142.15 60.59 45.26
CA THR A 79 -143.24 61.48 44.82
C THR A 79 -144.65 61.05 45.23
N LYS A 80 -144.83 60.04 46.09
CA LYS A 80 -146.18 59.45 46.36
C LYS A 80 -146.61 59.19 47.81
N ILE A 81 -145.83 59.48 48.86
CA ILE A 81 -146.22 59.17 50.26
C ILE A 81 -145.87 60.30 51.25
N THR A 82 -146.62 61.43 51.22
CA THR A 82 -146.70 62.42 52.33
C THR A 82 -147.84 63.44 52.14
N ALA A 83 -149.08 63.07 52.49
CA ALA A 83 -150.25 63.95 52.79
C ALA A 83 -151.53 63.08 52.90
N GLU A 84 -152.51 63.31 53.77
CA GLU A 84 -152.57 64.08 55.04
C GLU A 84 -153.81 63.60 55.84
N SER A 85 -153.95 64.01 57.12
CA SER A 85 -155.07 63.60 58.00
C SER A 85 -155.78 64.81 58.63
N THR A 86 -157.09 64.76 58.83
CA THR A 86 -157.80 65.57 59.86
C THR A 86 -159.20 65.03 60.18
N VAL A 87 -159.84 65.57 61.24
CA VAL A 87 -160.95 64.94 62.00
C VAL A 87 -162.06 65.95 62.32
N SER A 88 -163.30 65.51 62.59
CA SER A 88 -164.28 66.30 63.37
C SER A 88 -165.29 65.47 64.18
N PRO A 89 -165.90 66.02 65.26
CA PRO A 89 -166.52 65.21 66.33
C PRO A 89 -167.97 65.61 66.72
N TYR A 90 -168.72 64.71 67.39
CA TYR A 90 -169.69 65.08 68.45
C TYR A 90 -170.26 63.85 69.20
N HIS A 91 -169.85 63.60 70.46
CA HIS A 91 -170.71 63.12 71.56
C HIS A 91 -169.90 63.02 72.88
N LYS A 92 -170.50 63.43 74.00
CA LYS A 92 -169.83 63.59 75.32
C LYS A 92 -170.65 62.91 76.43
N LYS A 93 -170.04 62.64 77.60
CA LYS A 93 -170.64 62.10 78.85
C LYS A 93 -170.99 60.60 78.95
N LYS A 94 -171.04 59.80 77.87
CA LYS A 94 -170.93 58.32 78.01
C LYS A 94 -169.45 57.85 78.00
N SER A 95 -168.55 58.76 77.63
CA SER A 95 -167.13 58.49 77.45
C SER A 95 -166.38 58.32 78.77
N ASP A 96 -166.78 58.98 79.84
CA ASP A 96 -165.90 59.22 80.99
C ASP A 96 -165.70 57.94 81.85
N MET A 97 -166.72 57.08 81.93
CA MET A 97 -166.61 55.75 82.55
C MET A 97 -165.89 54.73 81.64
N LEU A 98 -166.11 54.82 80.32
CA LEU A 98 -165.36 54.03 79.32
C LEU A 98 -163.88 54.40 79.31
N SER A 99 -163.56 55.69 79.44
CA SER A 99 -162.19 56.23 79.51
C SER A 99 -161.40 55.62 80.65
N ASN A 100 -161.99 55.48 81.84
CA ASN A 100 -161.30 54.93 83.00
C ASN A 100 -161.02 53.41 82.84
N LEU A 101 -162.01 52.66 82.32
CA LEU A 101 -161.82 51.23 82.00
C LEU A 101 -160.86 51.00 80.83
N GLN A 102 -160.89 51.85 79.79
CA GLN A 102 -159.90 51.83 78.71
C GLN A 102 -158.50 52.18 79.23
N GLN A 103 -158.39 53.12 80.17
CA GLN A 103 -157.10 53.50 80.75
C GLN A 103 -156.50 52.37 81.58
N GLN A 104 -157.29 51.67 82.41
CA GLN A 104 -156.82 50.44 83.08
C GLN A 104 -156.43 49.34 82.08
N LEU A 105 -157.28 49.06 81.08
CA LEU A 105 -156.98 48.03 80.08
C LEU A 105 -155.72 48.37 79.27
N CYS A 106 -155.49 49.65 78.97
CA CYS A 106 -154.32 50.14 78.23
C CYS A 106 -153.05 50.08 79.07
N LEU A 107 -153.12 50.37 80.37
CA LEU A 107 -151.99 50.18 81.29
C LEU A 107 -151.62 48.70 81.40
N THR A 108 -152.59 47.80 81.65
CA THR A 108 -152.31 46.36 81.74
C THR A 108 -151.86 45.76 80.39
N ALA A 109 -152.34 46.29 79.26
CA ALA A 109 -151.80 45.93 77.95
C ALA A 109 -150.33 46.36 77.80
N HIS A 110 -150.00 47.60 78.17
CA HIS A 110 -148.63 48.12 78.11
C HIS A 110 -147.67 47.39 79.07
N GLU A 111 -148.12 47.05 80.28
CA GLU A 111 -147.38 46.19 81.22
C GLU A 111 -147.12 44.80 80.62
N LYS A 112 -148.14 44.18 79.99
CA LYS A 112 -148.01 42.89 79.32
C LYS A 112 -147.07 42.96 78.11
N ASP A 113 -147.09 44.03 77.32
CA ASP A 113 -146.20 44.22 76.18
C ASP A 113 -144.75 44.48 76.64
N SER A 114 -144.55 45.31 77.66
CA SER A 114 -143.22 45.59 78.24
C SER A 114 -142.60 44.33 78.88
N ALA A 115 -143.39 43.50 79.55
CA ALA A 115 -142.94 42.20 80.07
C ALA A 115 -142.54 41.24 78.94
N VAL A 116 -143.25 41.26 77.80
CA VAL A 116 -142.92 40.47 76.61
C VAL A 116 -141.66 40.99 75.91
N GLU A 117 -141.42 42.30 75.84
CA GLU A 117 -140.17 42.86 75.33
C GLU A 117 -138.97 42.45 76.20
N MET A 118 -139.07 42.61 77.53
CA MET A 118 -138.01 42.19 78.47
C MET A 118 -137.73 40.68 78.39
N TRP A 119 -138.75 39.84 78.21
CA TRP A 119 -138.56 38.41 78.02
C TRP A 119 -137.83 38.08 76.70
N HIS A 120 -138.21 38.72 75.58
CA HIS A 120 -137.49 38.55 74.31
C HIS A 120 -136.05 39.09 74.34
N MET A 121 -135.77 40.12 75.13
CA MET A 121 -134.40 40.60 75.35
C MET A 121 -133.58 39.61 76.17
N ALA A 122 -134.15 39.08 77.26
CA ALA A 122 -133.50 38.08 78.10
C ALA A 122 -133.21 36.78 77.34
N LEU A 123 -134.15 36.31 76.51
CA LEU A 123 -133.95 35.12 75.68
C LEU A 123 -132.79 35.31 74.70
N ARG A 124 -132.73 36.46 74.03
CA ARG A 124 -131.68 36.79 73.05
C ARG A 124 -130.30 36.93 73.70
N GLU A 125 -130.23 37.39 74.95
CA GLU A 125 -128.97 37.43 75.69
C GLU A 125 -128.53 36.04 76.17
N VAL A 126 -129.47 35.13 76.49
CA VAL A 126 -129.14 33.71 76.69
C VAL A 126 -128.60 33.08 75.40
N GLU A 127 -129.22 33.34 74.24
CA GLU A 127 -128.72 32.89 72.94
C GLU A 127 -127.29 33.42 72.65
N ASN A 128 -127.03 34.72 72.88
CA ASN A 128 -125.70 35.32 72.77
C ASN A 128 -124.66 34.63 73.69
N LEU A 129 -125.04 34.37 74.95
CA LEU A 129 -124.15 33.76 75.94
C LEU A 129 -123.90 32.28 75.68
N GLU A 130 -124.88 31.54 75.16
CA GLU A 130 -124.72 30.14 74.71
C GLU A 130 -123.82 30.05 73.48
N GLU A 131 -124.00 30.91 72.47
CA GLU A 131 -123.11 30.97 71.30
C GLU A 131 -121.67 31.37 71.70
N GLY A 132 -121.55 32.33 72.62
CA GLY A 132 -120.29 32.68 73.26
C GLY A 132 -119.61 31.48 73.94
N LEU A 133 -120.31 30.78 74.85
CA LEU A 133 -119.80 29.59 75.54
C LEU A 133 -119.38 28.49 74.56
N LYS A 134 -120.16 28.28 73.50
CA LYS A 134 -119.87 27.30 72.45
C LYS A 134 -118.59 27.65 71.69
N SER A 135 -118.37 28.92 71.38
CA SER A 135 -117.14 29.40 70.74
C SER A 135 -115.88 29.22 71.61
N TYR A 136 -116.02 29.21 72.94
CA TYR A 136 -114.95 28.88 73.88
C TYR A 136 -114.75 27.36 74.03
N GLN A 137 -115.83 26.57 74.10
CA GLN A 137 -115.75 25.10 74.21
C GLN A 137 -115.15 24.42 72.97
N ASP A 138 -115.36 24.98 71.78
CA ASP A 138 -114.82 24.46 70.51
C ASP A 138 -113.27 24.55 70.40
N ASN A 139 -112.58 25.20 71.36
CA ASN A 139 -111.10 25.26 71.51
C ASN A 139 -110.27 25.76 70.30
N ARG A 140 -110.96 26.12 69.21
CA ARG A 140 -110.47 26.34 67.83
C ARG A 140 -109.33 27.34 67.67
N HIS A 141 -109.17 28.24 68.64
CA HIS A 141 -108.10 29.24 68.69
C HIS A 141 -106.77 28.65 69.18
N VAL A 142 -106.81 27.64 70.07
CA VAL A 142 -105.63 26.90 70.53
C VAL A 142 -105.07 26.06 69.38
N ASP A 143 -105.92 25.32 68.67
CA ASP A 143 -105.50 24.47 67.53
C ASP A 143 -104.84 25.30 66.40
N LEU A 144 -105.40 26.47 66.09
CA LEU A 144 -104.83 27.38 65.08
C LEU A 144 -103.48 27.99 65.52
N ALA A 145 -103.31 28.28 66.81
CA ALA A 145 -102.03 28.75 67.34
C ALA A 145 -100.98 27.63 67.37
N GLN A 146 -101.37 26.43 67.82
CA GLN A 146 -100.52 25.26 67.88
C GLN A 146 -100.11 24.78 66.49
N LYS A 147 -101.01 24.81 65.51
CA LYS A 147 -100.65 24.54 64.11
C LYS A 147 -99.62 25.52 63.58
N LYS A 148 -99.81 26.84 63.77
CA LYS A 148 -98.81 27.84 63.36
C LYS A 148 -97.45 27.64 64.04
N ILE A 149 -97.44 27.19 65.29
CA ILE A 149 -96.19 26.83 65.99
C ILE A 149 -95.53 25.61 65.36
N GLU A 150 -96.31 24.59 64.95
CA GLU A 150 -95.77 23.41 64.27
C GLU A 150 -95.30 23.70 62.85
N ASP A 151 -96.03 24.50 62.09
CA ASP A 151 -95.63 25.01 60.77
C ASP A 151 -94.28 25.78 60.88
N MET A 152 -94.15 26.68 61.86
CA MET A 152 -92.88 27.39 62.13
C MET A 152 -91.74 26.46 62.58
N LYS A 153 -92.00 25.46 63.44
CA LYS A 153 -90.98 24.46 63.80
C LYS A 153 -90.51 23.68 62.57
N GLN A 154 -91.44 23.30 61.69
CA GLN A 154 -91.10 22.59 60.46
C GLN A 154 -90.26 23.46 59.53
N ASP A 155 -90.60 24.74 59.36
CA ASP A 155 -89.79 25.69 58.58
C ASP A 155 -88.39 25.90 59.18
N PHE A 156 -88.27 26.04 60.51
CA PHE A 156 -86.95 26.10 61.16
C PHE A 156 -86.16 24.79 61.04
N SER A 157 -86.82 23.63 61.13
CA SER A 157 -86.20 22.32 60.93
C SER A 157 -85.70 22.14 59.49
N ASN A 158 -86.51 22.54 58.50
CA ASN A 158 -86.16 22.57 57.08
C ASN A 158 -84.97 23.52 56.83
N ALA A 159 -84.95 24.69 57.47
CA ALA A 159 -83.87 25.66 57.36
C ALA A 159 -82.55 25.15 58.02
N ILE A 160 -82.64 24.53 59.19
CA ILE A 160 -81.48 23.93 59.88
C ILE A 160 -80.89 22.81 59.03
N THR A 161 -81.69 21.84 58.59
CA THR A 161 -81.21 20.73 57.74
C THR A 161 -80.64 21.20 56.40
N MET A 162 -81.21 22.25 55.78
CA MET A 162 -80.61 22.93 54.61
C MET A 162 -79.26 23.58 54.91
N LEU A 163 -79.11 24.25 56.05
CA LEU A 163 -77.86 24.88 56.46
C LEU A 163 -76.80 23.83 56.82
N GLU A 164 -77.17 22.76 57.51
CA GLU A 164 -76.31 21.61 57.82
C GLU A 164 -75.84 20.91 56.53
N PHE A 165 -76.75 20.67 55.57
CA PHE A 165 -76.39 20.11 54.26
C PHE A 165 -75.44 21.03 53.49
N LYS A 166 -75.71 22.35 53.44
CA LYS A 166 -74.85 23.33 52.76
C LYS A 166 -73.48 23.47 53.44
N LEU A 167 -73.42 23.38 54.77
CA LEU A 167 -72.20 23.40 55.58
C LEU A 167 -71.39 22.10 55.46
N ALA A 168 -72.05 20.94 55.41
CA ALA A 168 -71.40 19.65 55.11
C ALA A 168 -70.83 19.63 53.69
N THR A 169 -71.60 20.12 52.72
CA THR A 169 -71.16 20.28 51.32
C THR A 169 -69.94 21.21 51.23
N ALA A 170 -69.98 22.37 51.88
CA ALA A 170 -68.87 23.32 51.91
C ALA A 170 -67.60 22.75 52.59
N ARG A 171 -67.77 21.98 53.68
CA ARG A 171 -66.66 21.24 54.31
C ARG A 171 -66.06 20.19 53.37
N SER A 172 -66.90 19.47 52.63
CA SER A 172 -66.44 18.47 51.65
C SER A 172 -65.69 19.10 50.47
N SER A 173 -66.16 20.23 49.94
CA SER A 173 -65.43 20.96 48.90
C SER A 173 -64.11 21.55 49.41
N LEU A 174 -64.09 22.11 50.63
CA LEU A 174 -62.86 22.65 51.23
C LEU A 174 -61.83 21.55 51.55
N ALA A 175 -62.27 20.34 51.89
CA ALA A 175 -61.36 19.20 52.06
C ALA A 175 -60.70 18.80 50.74
N LYS A 176 -61.50 18.72 49.65
CA LYS A 176 -60.99 18.41 48.30
C LYS A 176 -60.05 19.49 47.77
N GLU A 177 -60.35 20.77 48.01
CA GLU A 177 -59.50 21.88 47.57
C GLU A 177 -58.14 21.90 48.30
N LYS A 178 -58.08 21.40 49.55
CA LYS A 178 -56.82 21.18 50.25
C LYS A 178 -56.05 20.00 49.69
N GLU A 179 -56.73 18.89 49.40
CA GLU A 179 -56.13 17.70 48.79
C GLU A 179 -55.50 18.03 47.42
N THR A 180 -56.20 18.80 46.57
CA THR A 180 -55.64 19.27 45.29
C THR A 180 -54.52 20.31 45.48
N GLN A 181 -54.63 21.22 46.46
CA GLN A 181 -53.55 22.17 46.78
C GLN A 181 -52.27 21.45 47.24
N GLU A 182 -52.40 20.44 48.10
CA GLU A 182 -51.28 19.62 48.59
C GLU A 182 -50.65 18.80 47.45
N GLU A 183 -51.45 18.26 46.53
CA GLU A 183 -50.93 17.56 45.34
C GLU A 183 -50.21 18.51 44.36
N ILE A 184 -50.75 19.71 44.13
CA ILE A 184 -50.12 20.74 43.28
C ILE A 184 -48.79 21.21 43.88
N GLN A 185 -48.75 21.44 45.20
CA GLN A 185 -47.51 21.81 45.90
C GLN A 185 -46.45 20.71 45.75
N LYS A 186 -46.82 19.44 45.98
CA LYS A 186 -45.92 18.30 45.81
C LYS A 186 -45.36 18.21 44.37
N ARG A 187 -46.20 18.39 43.35
CA ARG A 187 -45.78 18.40 41.93
C ARG A 187 -44.85 19.58 41.61
N LEU A 188 -45.06 20.74 42.24
CA LEU A 188 -44.19 21.91 42.09
C LEU A 188 -42.80 21.64 42.70
N ASP A 189 -42.75 21.07 43.91
CA ASP A 189 -41.48 20.73 44.57
C ASP A 189 -40.70 19.64 43.82
N GLU A 190 -41.40 18.63 43.28
CA GLU A 190 -40.81 17.61 42.39
C GLU A 190 -40.22 18.24 41.12
N SER A 191 -40.93 19.18 40.48
CA SER A 191 -40.47 19.88 39.27
C SER A 191 -39.29 20.83 39.55
N LEU A 192 -39.28 21.51 40.71
CA LEU A 192 -38.15 22.33 41.15
C LEU A 192 -36.91 21.47 41.42
N GLN A 193 -37.08 20.29 42.02
CA GLN A 193 -35.99 19.35 42.23
C GLN A 193 -35.42 18.83 40.89
N GLU A 194 -36.26 18.43 39.94
CA GLU A 194 -35.84 18.00 38.60
C GLU A 194 -35.10 19.12 37.84
N ASN A 195 -35.61 20.35 37.88
CA ASN A 195 -34.95 21.49 37.24
C ASN A 195 -33.57 21.78 37.88
N SER A 196 -33.44 21.58 39.19
CA SER A 196 -32.15 21.71 39.89
C SER A 196 -31.14 20.64 39.45
N THR A 197 -31.55 19.39 39.26
CA THR A 197 -30.64 18.31 38.82
C THR A 197 -30.27 18.45 37.34
N LEU A 198 -31.22 18.85 36.48
CA LEU A 198 -30.95 19.21 35.08
C LEU A 198 -29.97 20.39 34.96
N THR A 199 -30.11 21.41 35.82
CA THR A 199 -29.16 22.54 35.85
C THR A 199 -27.75 22.10 36.25
N LEU A 200 -27.61 21.11 37.13
CA LEU A 200 -26.31 20.55 37.54
C LEU A 200 -25.70 19.67 36.45
N THR A 201 -26.47 18.79 35.81
CA THR A 201 -25.97 17.93 34.73
C THR A 201 -25.57 18.72 33.49
N LEU A 202 -26.33 19.77 33.12
CA LEU A 202 -25.94 20.70 32.05
C LEU A 202 -24.61 21.39 32.34
N LYS A 203 -24.37 21.83 33.59
CA LYS A 203 -23.08 22.44 33.99
C LYS A 203 -21.92 21.46 33.94
N SER A 204 -22.09 20.22 34.42
CA SER A 204 -21.08 19.16 34.26
C SER A 204 -20.76 18.95 32.79
N ARG A 205 -21.79 18.82 31.95
CA ARG A 205 -21.62 18.53 30.53
C ARG A 205 -20.97 19.68 29.75
N GLN A 206 -21.24 20.92 30.13
CA GLN A 206 -20.52 22.09 29.61
C GLN A 206 -19.04 22.03 30.00
N GLN A 207 -18.71 21.74 31.27
CA GLN A 207 -17.33 21.66 31.73
C GLN A 207 -16.54 20.52 31.05
N GLU A 208 -17.19 19.37 30.80
CA GLU A 208 -16.63 18.27 30.01
C GLU A 208 -16.33 18.69 28.56
N LEU A 209 -17.23 19.45 27.93
CA LEU A 209 -17.03 19.98 26.57
C LEU A 209 -15.89 21.02 26.51
N GLU A 210 -15.80 21.91 27.49
CA GLU A 210 -14.71 22.89 27.60
C GLU A 210 -13.35 22.21 27.80
N GLN A 211 -13.28 21.15 28.63
CA GLN A 211 -12.06 20.34 28.78
C GLN A 211 -11.69 19.58 27.50
N ALA A 212 -12.68 19.01 26.80
CA ALA A 212 -12.46 18.33 25.52
C ALA A 212 -11.92 19.29 24.45
N LEU A 213 -12.49 20.51 24.35
CA LEU A 213 -12.02 21.56 23.44
C LEU A 213 -10.59 22.03 23.78
N GLN A 214 -10.28 22.25 25.05
CA GLN A 214 -8.91 22.58 25.48
C GLN A 214 -7.92 21.46 25.12
N GLY A 215 -8.30 20.20 25.32
CA GLY A 215 -7.53 19.04 24.90
C GLY A 215 -7.30 19.00 23.38
N GLN A 216 -8.34 19.29 22.59
CA GLN A 216 -8.28 19.31 21.12
C GLN A 216 -7.40 20.46 20.59
N CYS A 217 -7.45 21.65 21.20
CA CYS A 217 -6.52 22.74 20.89
C CYS A 217 -5.06 22.34 21.22
N ALA A 218 -4.84 21.68 22.36
CA ALA A 218 -3.50 21.22 22.76
C ALA A 218 -2.95 20.09 21.87
N THR A 219 -3.79 19.25 21.27
CA THR A 219 -3.34 18.27 20.26
C THR A 219 -3.14 18.91 18.89
N ALA A 220 -3.96 19.87 18.48
CA ALA A 220 -3.79 20.61 17.23
C ALA A 220 -2.44 21.37 17.18
N ILE A 221 -2.05 22.06 18.26
CA ILE A 221 -0.74 22.72 18.37
C ILE A 221 0.41 21.71 18.23
N LYS A 222 0.29 20.54 18.87
CA LYS A 222 1.31 19.47 18.77
C LYS A 222 1.38 18.86 17.38
N LEU A 223 0.26 18.74 16.67
CA LEU A 223 0.25 18.31 15.26
C LEU A 223 0.99 19.33 14.39
N GLN A 224 0.69 20.62 14.54
CA GLN A 224 1.38 21.70 13.81
C GLN A 224 2.89 21.73 14.08
N GLU A 225 3.32 21.47 15.32
CA GLU A 225 4.75 21.29 15.65
C GLU A 225 5.39 20.07 14.97
N ILE A 226 4.66 18.96 14.85
CA ILE A 226 5.13 17.73 14.19
C ILE A 226 5.20 17.94 12.67
N GLU A 227 4.20 18.59 12.08
CA GLU A 227 4.19 18.97 10.65
C GLU A 227 5.38 19.89 10.32
N LYS A 228 5.65 20.92 11.15
CA LYS A 228 6.82 21.79 10.97
C LYS A 228 8.13 21.01 11.01
N LYS A 229 8.29 20.08 11.97
CA LYS A 229 9.49 19.22 12.08
C LYS A 229 9.59 18.23 10.90
N ALA A 230 8.46 17.75 10.37
CA ALA A 230 8.46 16.89 9.18
C ALA A 230 8.96 17.64 7.93
N VAL A 231 8.56 18.90 7.74
CA VAL A 231 9.10 19.77 6.67
C VAL A 231 10.58 20.04 6.88
N GLU A 232 11.00 20.42 8.09
CA GLU A 232 12.43 20.63 8.43
C GLU A 232 13.30 19.39 8.16
N PHE A 233 12.78 18.17 8.42
CA PHE A 233 13.47 16.93 8.08
C PHE A 233 13.42 16.61 6.58
N GLN A 234 12.36 16.94 5.86
CA GLN A 234 12.31 16.78 4.40
C GLN A 234 13.35 17.66 3.71
N GLU A 235 13.47 18.94 4.09
CA GLU A 235 14.49 19.86 3.58
C GLU A 235 15.91 19.34 3.84
N GLN A 236 16.17 18.77 5.03
CA GLN A 236 17.44 18.12 5.36
C GLN A 236 17.71 16.90 4.47
N VAL A 237 16.72 16.03 4.25
CA VAL A 237 16.85 14.86 3.35
C VAL A 237 17.10 15.27 1.90
N GLU A 238 16.45 16.32 1.42
CA GLU A 238 16.69 16.87 0.07
C GLU A 238 18.08 17.53 -0.06
N SER A 239 18.58 18.18 1.00
CA SER A 239 19.94 18.73 1.05
C SER A 239 21.00 17.61 1.05
N ILE A 240 20.79 16.56 1.84
CA ILE A 240 21.67 15.39 1.89
C ILE A 240 21.73 14.71 0.52
N LYS A 241 20.59 14.44 -0.12
CA LYS A 241 20.53 13.84 -1.47
C LYS A 241 21.28 14.65 -2.53
N LYS A 242 21.23 15.99 -2.48
CA LYS A 242 22.02 16.85 -3.38
C LYS A 242 23.51 16.62 -3.15
N SER A 243 23.97 16.67 -1.89
CA SER A 243 25.37 16.41 -1.56
C SER A 243 25.85 14.99 -1.88
N GLU A 244 24.96 13.99 -1.80
CA GLU A 244 25.19 12.61 -2.23
C GLU A 244 25.45 12.56 -3.74
N THR A 245 24.56 13.14 -4.56
CA THR A 245 24.76 13.20 -6.03
C THR A 245 25.99 14.01 -6.45
N ASP A 246 26.34 15.09 -5.74
CA ASP A 246 27.57 15.86 -6.01
C ASP A 246 28.84 15.04 -5.70
N LEU A 247 28.82 14.24 -4.62
CA LEU A 247 29.91 13.34 -4.25
C LEU A 247 30.04 12.15 -5.21
N GLU A 248 28.93 11.57 -5.68
CA GLU A 248 28.93 10.54 -6.72
C GLU A 248 29.53 11.06 -8.04
N LEU A 249 29.13 12.26 -8.48
CA LEU A 249 29.70 12.91 -9.67
C LEU A 249 31.19 13.24 -9.51
N ALA A 250 31.63 13.65 -8.32
CA ALA A 250 33.05 13.86 -8.02
C ALA A 250 33.84 12.55 -8.06
N LEU A 251 33.30 11.48 -7.45
CA LEU A 251 33.90 10.15 -7.42
C LEU A 251 34.02 9.53 -8.83
N ALA A 252 33.00 9.71 -9.68
CA ALA A 252 33.01 9.29 -11.07
C ALA A 252 34.15 9.97 -11.86
N ARG A 253 34.28 11.30 -11.75
CA ARG A 253 35.40 12.06 -12.36
C ARG A 253 36.77 11.60 -11.87
N CYS A 254 36.91 11.32 -10.57
CA CYS A 254 38.15 10.77 -10.01
C CYS A 254 38.48 9.36 -10.55
N HIS A 255 37.47 8.54 -10.87
CA HIS A 255 37.67 7.24 -11.51
C HIS A 255 38.04 7.35 -12.98
N GLU A 256 37.44 8.28 -13.73
CA GLU A 256 37.78 8.62 -15.11
C GLU A 256 39.24 9.12 -15.22
N GLN A 257 39.62 10.11 -14.40
CA GLN A 257 41.00 10.61 -14.34
C GLN A 257 42.01 9.52 -13.96
N ARG A 258 41.64 8.58 -13.07
CA ARG A 258 42.48 7.44 -12.73
C ARG A 258 42.63 6.48 -13.91
N ALA A 259 41.57 6.24 -14.68
CA ALA A 259 41.64 5.40 -15.88
C ALA A 259 42.54 6.04 -16.97
N GLU A 260 42.40 7.34 -17.21
CA GLU A 260 43.31 8.08 -18.10
C GLU A 260 44.78 7.98 -17.67
N LEU A 261 45.06 8.16 -16.38
CA LEU A 261 46.44 8.10 -15.86
C LEU A 261 47.02 6.68 -15.92
N LEU A 262 46.19 5.65 -15.73
CA LEU A 262 46.61 4.25 -15.94
C LEU A 262 46.92 3.98 -17.41
N GLN A 263 46.08 4.41 -18.35
CA GLN A 263 46.35 4.24 -19.78
C GLN A 263 47.65 4.97 -20.18
N LYS A 264 47.80 6.25 -19.80
CA LYS A 264 49.02 7.03 -20.05
C LYS A 264 50.27 6.40 -19.44
N ASN A 265 50.13 5.63 -18.35
CA ASN A 265 51.24 4.88 -17.75
C ASN A 265 51.56 3.58 -18.53
N LEU A 266 50.55 2.87 -19.05
CA LEU A 266 50.74 1.74 -19.96
C LEU A 266 51.41 2.18 -21.26
N ASP A 267 50.88 3.21 -21.94
CA ASP A 267 51.46 3.77 -23.17
C ASP A 267 52.93 4.18 -22.98
N ALA A 268 53.28 4.72 -21.80
CA ALA A 268 54.64 5.12 -21.47
C ALA A 268 55.54 3.91 -21.17
N ARG A 269 55.01 2.88 -20.50
CA ARG A 269 55.72 1.62 -20.23
C ARG A 269 56.01 0.85 -21.51
N GLU A 270 55.08 0.81 -22.46
CA GLU A 270 55.26 0.18 -23.77
C GLU A 270 56.39 0.87 -24.54
N LYS A 271 56.36 2.20 -24.66
CA LYS A 271 57.44 3.00 -25.30
C LYS A 271 58.81 2.81 -24.64
N VAL A 272 58.85 2.66 -23.31
CA VAL A 272 60.09 2.31 -22.58
C VAL A 272 60.54 0.88 -22.91
N SER A 273 59.61 -0.07 -23.04
CA SER A 273 59.93 -1.45 -23.43
C SER A 273 60.45 -1.54 -24.87
N GLU A 274 59.85 -0.83 -25.81
CA GLU A 274 60.34 -0.68 -27.19
C GLU A 274 61.74 -0.06 -27.23
N SER A 275 61.94 1.01 -26.46
CA SER A 275 63.24 1.70 -26.37
C SER A 275 64.34 0.81 -25.76
N LEU A 276 64.00 0.02 -24.74
CA LEU A 276 64.92 -0.97 -24.16
C LEU A 276 65.25 -2.08 -25.16
N HIS A 277 64.26 -2.63 -25.85
CA HIS A 277 64.47 -3.66 -26.85
C HIS A 277 65.37 -3.19 -28.01
N LEU A 278 65.19 -1.95 -28.47
CA LEU A 278 66.07 -1.34 -29.49
C LEU A 278 67.51 -1.21 -28.99
N VAL A 279 67.72 -0.87 -27.71
CA VAL A 279 69.06 -0.84 -27.09
C VAL A 279 69.65 -2.24 -26.93
N GLU A 280 68.86 -3.24 -26.57
CA GLU A 280 69.29 -4.65 -26.50
C GLU A 280 69.75 -5.16 -27.88
N CYS A 281 68.98 -4.89 -28.94
CA CYS A 281 69.37 -5.19 -30.32
C CYS A 281 70.68 -4.49 -30.72
N ALA A 282 70.79 -3.18 -30.50
CA ALA A 282 72.00 -2.43 -30.83
C ALA A 282 73.25 -2.90 -30.05
N VAL A 283 73.07 -3.35 -28.80
CA VAL A 283 74.14 -3.97 -28.00
C VAL A 283 74.50 -5.36 -28.53
N ALA A 284 73.53 -6.17 -28.95
CA ALA A 284 73.79 -7.47 -29.57
C ALA A 284 74.54 -7.34 -30.90
N GLU A 285 74.13 -6.42 -31.77
CA GLU A 285 74.80 -6.10 -33.04
C GLU A 285 76.24 -5.61 -32.80
N LYS A 286 76.43 -4.68 -31.85
CA LYS A 286 77.77 -4.22 -31.45
C LYS A 286 78.66 -5.37 -30.97
N ASN A 287 78.13 -6.29 -30.16
CA ASN A 287 78.89 -7.42 -29.65
C ASN A 287 79.25 -8.42 -30.76
N ALA A 288 78.35 -8.66 -31.72
CA ALA A 288 78.62 -9.48 -32.90
C ALA A 288 79.71 -8.83 -33.80
N ALA A 289 79.64 -7.51 -34.00
CA ALA A 289 80.65 -6.77 -34.75
C ALA A 289 82.04 -6.83 -34.06
N LEU A 290 82.10 -6.64 -32.73
CA LEU A 290 83.34 -6.76 -31.96
C LEU A 290 83.92 -8.19 -31.99
N PHE A 291 83.08 -9.22 -31.99
CA PHE A 291 83.54 -10.60 -32.14
C PHE A 291 84.15 -10.86 -33.53
N SER A 292 83.51 -10.35 -34.59
CA SER A 292 84.04 -10.42 -35.96
C SER A 292 85.35 -9.62 -36.12
N GLU A 293 85.45 -8.45 -35.49
CA GLU A 293 86.68 -7.65 -35.45
C GLU A 293 87.82 -8.37 -34.70
N ALA A 294 87.50 -9.08 -33.60
CA ALA A 294 88.48 -9.89 -32.88
C ALA A 294 88.96 -11.09 -33.70
N GLN A 295 88.05 -11.86 -34.31
CA GLN A 295 88.41 -12.98 -35.18
C GLN A 295 89.28 -12.54 -36.36
N THR A 296 88.89 -11.47 -37.07
CA THR A 296 89.67 -10.97 -38.21
C THR A 296 91.02 -10.39 -37.79
N LYS A 297 91.17 -9.85 -36.57
CA LYS A 297 92.49 -9.49 -36.01
C LYS A 297 93.36 -10.72 -35.74
N ASP A 298 92.81 -11.78 -35.14
CA ASP A 298 93.56 -13.02 -34.90
C ASP A 298 93.97 -13.71 -36.20
N GLU A 299 93.10 -13.73 -37.20
CA GLU A 299 93.42 -14.21 -38.56
C GLU A 299 94.54 -13.38 -39.20
N ASN A 300 94.48 -12.04 -39.11
CA ASN A 300 95.56 -11.17 -39.58
C ASN A 300 96.89 -11.44 -38.85
N VAL A 301 96.87 -11.67 -37.54
CA VAL A 301 98.07 -12.02 -36.76
C VAL A 301 98.63 -13.39 -37.16
N GLN A 302 97.77 -14.37 -37.50
CA GLN A 302 98.20 -15.66 -38.03
C GLN A 302 98.82 -15.53 -39.43
N LEU A 303 98.19 -14.76 -40.32
CA LEU A 303 98.71 -14.48 -41.67
C LEU A 303 100.05 -13.73 -41.62
N GLN A 304 100.20 -12.75 -40.73
CA GLN A 304 101.48 -12.05 -40.51
C GLN A 304 102.58 -13.01 -40.04
N LYS A 305 102.29 -13.93 -39.10
CA LYS A 305 103.24 -14.95 -38.65
C LYS A 305 103.63 -15.92 -39.77
N MET A 306 102.65 -16.35 -40.58
CA MET A 306 102.91 -17.22 -41.73
C MET A 306 103.77 -16.51 -42.79
N MET A 307 103.46 -15.26 -43.10
CA MET A 307 104.20 -14.42 -44.04
C MET A 307 105.63 -14.15 -43.56
N ALA A 308 105.83 -13.86 -42.26
CA ALA A 308 107.16 -13.74 -41.67
C ALA A 308 107.96 -15.04 -41.81
N SER A 309 107.37 -16.19 -41.50
CA SER A 309 108.00 -17.52 -41.67
C SER A 309 108.40 -17.78 -43.12
N ILE A 310 107.56 -17.43 -44.10
CA ILE A 310 107.87 -17.56 -45.53
C ILE A 310 109.02 -16.62 -45.95
N VAL A 311 109.07 -15.40 -45.41
CA VAL A 311 110.16 -14.43 -45.65
C VAL A 311 111.47 -14.92 -45.03
N ASP A 312 111.45 -15.47 -43.83
CA ASP A 312 112.62 -16.06 -43.17
C ASP A 312 113.12 -17.30 -43.92
N GLU A 313 112.23 -18.19 -44.36
CA GLU A 313 112.54 -19.38 -45.16
C GLU A 313 113.09 -19.01 -46.55
N ALA A 314 112.52 -17.99 -47.21
CA ALA A 314 113.06 -17.44 -48.46
C ALA A 314 114.43 -16.77 -48.23
N GLY A 315 114.60 -16.03 -47.14
CA GLY A 315 115.86 -15.42 -46.75
C GLY A 315 116.94 -16.44 -46.37
N ALA A 316 116.55 -17.60 -45.84
CA ALA A 316 117.43 -18.75 -45.62
C ALA A 316 117.86 -19.38 -46.95
N ARG A 317 116.89 -19.71 -47.83
CA ARG A 317 117.19 -20.23 -49.19
C ARG A 317 118.12 -19.31 -49.98
N VAL A 318 117.87 -18.00 -49.99
CA VAL A 318 118.74 -17.04 -50.68
C VAL A 318 120.14 -16.98 -50.05
N LYS A 319 120.29 -17.12 -48.73
CA LYS A 319 121.63 -17.24 -48.09
C LYS A 319 122.33 -18.55 -48.47
N GLU A 320 121.61 -19.66 -48.53
CA GLU A 320 122.14 -20.96 -48.96
C GLU A 320 122.55 -20.93 -50.44
N GLU A 321 121.73 -20.37 -51.32
CA GLU A 321 122.05 -20.16 -52.73
C GLU A 321 123.25 -19.21 -52.91
N VAL A 322 123.32 -18.09 -52.17
CA VAL A 322 124.45 -17.16 -52.21
C VAL A 322 125.73 -17.82 -51.69
N GLU A 323 125.68 -18.59 -50.60
CA GLU A 323 126.86 -19.28 -50.08
C GLU A 323 127.28 -20.45 -50.99
N TYR A 324 126.34 -21.15 -51.62
CA TYR A 324 126.61 -22.14 -52.66
C TYR A 324 127.27 -21.50 -53.89
N ILE A 325 126.72 -20.39 -54.39
CA ILE A 325 127.29 -19.62 -55.50
C ILE A 325 128.68 -19.09 -55.14
N LYS A 326 128.88 -18.61 -53.91
CA LYS A 326 130.18 -18.19 -53.37
C LYS A 326 131.17 -19.35 -53.25
N GLN A 327 130.73 -20.55 -52.86
CA GLN A 327 131.56 -21.76 -52.89
C GLN A 327 131.89 -22.19 -54.32
N GLN A 328 130.97 -22.07 -55.28
CA GLN A 328 131.23 -22.35 -56.70
C GLN A 328 132.21 -21.33 -57.30
N TYR A 329 132.06 -20.04 -56.99
CA TYR A 329 133.02 -19.01 -57.41
C TYR A 329 134.37 -19.16 -56.70
N ASN A 330 134.42 -19.54 -55.42
CA ASN A 330 135.68 -19.82 -54.73
C ASN A 330 136.38 -21.04 -55.33
N LYS A 331 135.67 -22.15 -55.60
CA LYS A 331 136.23 -23.30 -56.32
C LYS A 331 136.69 -22.93 -57.73
N LYS A 332 135.93 -22.10 -58.44
CA LYS A 332 136.32 -21.59 -59.76
C LYS A 332 137.51 -20.64 -59.67
N LEU A 333 137.67 -19.90 -58.58
CA LEU A 333 138.83 -19.06 -58.30
C LEU A 333 140.05 -19.90 -57.90
N GLU A 334 139.88 -20.98 -57.13
CA GLU A 334 140.93 -21.96 -56.82
C GLU A 334 141.40 -22.67 -58.10
N VAL A 335 140.47 -23.08 -58.97
CA VAL A 335 140.79 -23.61 -60.31
C VAL A 335 141.47 -22.54 -61.15
N LEU A 336 140.95 -21.31 -61.23
CA LEU A 336 141.60 -20.23 -62.00
C LEU A 336 142.95 -19.78 -61.41
N LEU A 337 143.19 -19.93 -60.10
CA LEU A 337 144.48 -19.67 -59.47
C LEU A 337 145.45 -20.84 -59.69
N HIS A 338 144.96 -22.07 -59.70
CA HIS A 338 145.74 -23.24 -60.10
C HIS A 338 146.09 -23.17 -61.59
N ASP A 339 145.14 -22.79 -62.45
CA ASP A 339 145.33 -22.57 -63.88
C ASP A 339 146.19 -21.34 -64.14
N MET A 340 146.08 -20.24 -63.39
CA MET A 340 147.00 -19.11 -63.49
C MET A 340 148.41 -19.46 -63.03
N LYS A 341 148.55 -20.29 -61.98
CA LYS A 341 149.87 -20.78 -61.55
C LYS A 341 150.44 -21.75 -62.59
N LYS A 342 149.64 -22.69 -63.08
CA LYS A 342 149.97 -23.60 -64.17
C LYS A 342 150.31 -22.83 -65.44
N LEU A 343 149.61 -21.74 -65.74
CA LEU A 343 149.90 -20.83 -66.86
C LEU A 343 151.12 -19.96 -66.59
N ASP A 344 151.50 -19.62 -65.35
CA ASP A 344 152.77 -18.94 -65.09
C ASP A 344 153.95 -19.92 -65.08
N ASP A 345 153.78 -21.14 -64.57
CA ASP A 345 154.71 -22.26 -64.74
C ASP A 345 154.87 -22.57 -66.24
N GLU A 346 153.78 -22.63 -67.02
CA GLU A 346 153.75 -22.77 -68.48
C GLU A 346 154.18 -21.49 -69.21
N ASN A 347 154.19 -20.29 -68.61
CA ASN A 347 154.73 -19.05 -69.21
C ASN A 347 156.21 -18.86 -68.84
N ASN A 348 156.69 -19.50 -67.78
CA ASN A 348 158.10 -19.63 -67.46
C ASN A 348 158.72 -20.79 -68.25
N GLU A 349 157.97 -21.86 -68.53
CA GLU A 349 158.32 -22.87 -69.53
C GLU A 349 158.17 -22.31 -70.94
N ASN A 350 157.11 -21.57 -71.28
CA ASN A 350 156.97 -20.87 -72.55
C ASN A 350 157.87 -19.65 -72.68
N LYS A 351 158.57 -19.16 -71.65
CA LYS A 351 159.75 -18.29 -71.86
C LYS A 351 160.93 -19.10 -72.43
N LYS A 352 161.08 -20.38 -72.06
CA LYS A 352 162.08 -21.31 -72.63
C LYS A 352 161.61 -21.90 -73.98
N ILE A 353 160.30 -22.10 -74.17
CA ILE A 353 159.72 -22.65 -75.39
C ILE A 353 159.46 -21.56 -76.43
N LEU A 354 159.01 -20.35 -76.10
CA LEU A 354 159.00 -19.21 -77.06
C LEU A 354 160.42 -18.87 -77.55
N GLN A 355 161.44 -19.07 -76.71
CA GLN A 355 162.85 -18.97 -77.10
C GLN A 355 163.28 -20.06 -78.11
N LYS A 356 162.49 -21.13 -78.28
CA LYS A 356 162.58 -22.11 -79.37
C LYS A 356 161.59 -21.83 -80.50
N GLU A 357 160.32 -21.56 -80.20
CA GLU A 357 159.23 -21.35 -81.17
C GLU A 357 159.35 -20.02 -81.94
N ILE A 358 160.19 -19.07 -81.50
CA ILE A 358 160.68 -17.99 -82.37
C ILE A 358 161.40 -18.55 -83.63
N GLN A 359 161.86 -19.81 -83.60
CA GLN A 359 162.45 -20.54 -84.74
C GLN A 359 161.42 -21.41 -85.50
N GLU A 360 160.27 -21.75 -84.90
CA GLU A 360 159.31 -22.74 -85.45
C GLU A 360 157.93 -22.11 -85.82
N LYS A 361 157.57 -20.97 -85.24
CA LYS A 361 156.38 -20.16 -85.57
C LYS A 361 156.47 -19.44 -86.93
N HIS A 362 157.34 -19.92 -87.81
CA HIS A 362 157.38 -19.57 -89.22
C HIS A 362 156.41 -20.40 -90.07
N ALA A 363 155.86 -21.50 -89.55
CA ALA A 363 155.33 -22.59 -90.37
C ALA A 363 153.79 -22.65 -90.54
N LEU A 364 153.00 -22.63 -89.45
CA LEU A 364 151.67 -23.28 -89.45
C LEU A 364 150.48 -22.47 -88.84
N GLU A 365 150.51 -21.14 -88.86
CA GLU A 365 149.26 -20.36 -88.72
C GLU A 365 148.47 -20.40 -90.04
N ARG A 366 147.47 -21.28 -90.18
CA ARG A 366 146.45 -21.11 -91.24
C ARG A 366 145.04 -21.69 -91.03
N GLU A 367 144.87 -22.92 -90.53
CA GLU A 367 143.58 -23.62 -90.66
C GLU A 367 142.98 -24.15 -89.35
N LEU A 368 142.22 -23.29 -88.67
CA LEU A 368 141.14 -23.71 -87.75
C LEU A 368 140.09 -22.59 -87.57
N GLU A 369 138.86 -22.78 -88.07
CA GLU A 369 137.61 -22.27 -87.41
C GLU A 369 136.31 -22.63 -88.19
N LYS A 370 135.24 -23.09 -87.49
CA LYS A 370 133.80 -22.67 -87.62
C LYS A 370 132.71 -23.54 -86.89
N MET A 371 131.73 -22.86 -86.23
CA MET A 371 130.29 -23.26 -85.94
C MET A 371 130.01 -24.37 -84.85
N GLN A 372 128.82 -24.62 -84.21
CA GLN A 372 127.45 -24.02 -84.13
C GLN A 372 126.52 -24.58 -82.95
N VAL A 373 125.51 -23.80 -82.46
CA VAL A 373 124.03 -24.08 -82.17
C VAL A 373 123.54 -25.36 -81.39
N GLU A 374 122.41 -25.49 -80.63
CA GLU A 374 121.40 -24.72 -79.81
C GLU A 374 120.43 -25.72 -79.07
N SER A 375 119.59 -25.33 -78.07
CA SER A 375 118.37 -26.12 -77.62
C SER A 375 117.39 -25.44 -76.59
N PRO A 376 116.04 -25.72 -76.62
CA PRO A 376 115.01 -25.25 -75.63
C PRO A 376 114.03 -26.34 -75.03
N LEU A 377 113.13 -25.99 -74.09
CA LEU A 377 112.08 -26.89 -73.53
C LEU A 377 110.87 -26.16 -72.84
N ALA A 378 109.59 -26.54 -73.09
CA ALA A 378 108.41 -26.17 -72.24
C ALA A 378 107.08 -26.94 -72.55
N THR A 379 106.53 -27.74 -71.62
CA THR A 379 105.19 -28.38 -71.81
C THR A 379 104.36 -28.77 -70.56
N SER A 380 104.92 -28.83 -69.35
CA SER A 380 104.36 -29.64 -68.23
C SER A 380 103.22 -29.00 -67.39
N ILE A 381 102.91 -27.70 -67.55
CA ILE A 381 102.17 -26.93 -66.53
C ILE A 381 100.62 -26.99 -66.66
N LEU A 382 100.08 -27.36 -67.83
CA LEU A 382 98.67 -27.16 -68.14
C LEU A 382 97.71 -28.16 -67.46
N GLU A 383 98.08 -29.43 -67.35
CA GLU A 383 97.19 -30.52 -66.93
C GLU A 383 96.65 -30.34 -65.49
N LYS A 384 97.48 -29.79 -64.60
CA LYS A 384 97.17 -29.70 -63.16
C LYS A 384 96.00 -28.77 -62.83
N LYS A 385 95.63 -27.84 -63.72
CA LYS A 385 94.53 -26.89 -63.49
C LYS A 385 93.14 -27.47 -63.74
N LEU A 386 93.01 -28.50 -64.58
CA LEU A 386 91.70 -29.03 -64.99
C LEU A 386 90.97 -29.76 -63.85
N ALA A 387 91.72 -30.45 -62.98
CA ALA A 387 91.16 -31.27 -61.91
C ALA A 387 90.41 -30.46 -60.83
N MET A 388 90.89 -29.26 -60.49
CA MET A 388 90.35 -28.45 -59.38
C MET A 388 88.92 -27.98 -59.65
N ALA A 389 88.59 -27.64 -60.90
CA ALA A 389 87.27 -27.11 -61.29
C ALA A 389 86.11 -28.11 -61.12
N TYR A 390 86.38 -29.42 -61.11
CA TYR A 390 85.35 -30.45 -60.98
C TYR A 390 84.85 -30.65 -59.54
N ASP A 391 85.68 -30.38 -58.53
CA ASP A 391 85.30 -30.55 -57.13
C ASP A 391 84.42 -29.38 -56.62
N GLU A 392 84.78 -28.14 -56.99
CA GLU A 392 83.96 -26.94 -56.68
C GLU A 392 82.52 -27.06 -57.19
N LEU A 393 82.35 -27.54 -58.43
CA LEU A 393 81.05 -27.80 -59.05
C LEU A 393 80.22 -28.82 -58.26
N SER A 394 80.88 -29.80 -57.65
CA SER A 394 80.27 -30.84 -56.82
C SER A 394 79.93 -30.34 -55.41
N GLY A 395 80.66 -29.35 -54.89
CA GLY A 395 80.30 -28.60 -53.69
C GLY A 395 79.06 -27.71 -53.89
N LEU A 396 78.96 -27.01 -55.02
CA LEU A 396 77.83 -26.14 -55.34
C LEU A 396 76.49 -26.89 -55.46
N LYS A 397 76.48 -28.07 -56.09
CA LYS A 397 75.27 -28.91 -56.20
C LYS A 397 74.68 -29.30 -54.84
N ARG A 398 75.52 -29.63 -53.85
CA ARG A 398 75.06 -29.98 -52.49
C ARG A 398 74.42 -28.80 -51.76
N ARG A 399 74.98 -27.59 -51.87
CA ARG A 399 74.39 -26.38 -51.28
C ARG A 399 73.05 -26.01 -51.91
N ASN A 400 72.89 -26.21 -53.22
CA ASN A 400 71.63 -25.94 -53.91
C ASN A 400 70.49 -26.85 -53.41
N LEU A 401 70.76 -28.15 -53.21
CA LEU A 401 69.80 -29.09 -52.64
C LEU A 401 69.38 -28.70 -51.21
N GLN A 402 70.34 -28.30 -50.37
CA GLN A 402 70.10 -27.82 -49.00
C GLN A 402 69.11 -26.63 -48.98
N LEU A 403 69.37 -25.61 -49.80
CA LEU A 403 68.51 -24.42 -49.95
C LEU A 403 67.11 -24.76 -50.50
N GLY A 404 66.98 -25.82 -51.29
CA GLY A 404 65.69 -26.33 -51.75
C GLY A 404 64.80 -26.82 -50.60
N ILE A 405 65.37 -27.61 -49.69
CA ILE A 405 64.68 -28.13 -48.50
C ILE A 405 64.31 -27.00 -47.53
N GLU A 406 65.22 -26.04 -47.33
CA GLU A 406 64.97 -24.87 -46.47
C GLU A 406 63.85 -23.98 -47.02
N LYS A 407 63.79 -23.78 -48.34
CA LYS A 407 62.68 -23.09 -49.02
C LYS A 407 61.34 -23.82 -48.82
N GLU A 408 61.32 -25.15 -48.95
CA GLU A 408 60.09 -25.94 -48.85
C GLU A 408 59.54 -25.97 -47.40
N ASN A 409 60.43 -26.09 -46.40
CA ASN A 409 60.06 -25.95 -44.98
C ASN A 409 59.47 -24.57 -44.66
N LEU A 410 60.08 -23.48 -45.17
CA LEU A 410 59.55 -22.13 -45.00
C LEU A 410 58.20 -21.93 -45.71
N HIS A 411 57.97 -22.60 -46.84
CA HIS A 411 56.70 -22.54 -47.56
C HIS A 411 55.56 -23.17 -46.73
N SER A 412 55.76 -24.37 -46.19
CA SER A 412 54.74 -25.05 -45.37
C SER A 412 54.48 -24.33 -44.04
N GLU A 413 55.48 -23.68 -43.45
CA GLU A 413 55.27 -22.86 -42.24
C GLU A 413 54.46 -21.59 -42.54
N ILE A 414 54.67 -20.96 -43.71
CA ILE A 414 53.84 -19.84 -44.16
C ILE A 414 52.38 -20.29 -44.40
N GLU A 415 52.16 -21.45 -45.03
CA GLU A 415 50.82 -22.01 -45.23
C GLU A 415 50.13 -22.29 -43.88
N ARG A 416 50.84 -22.92 -42.93
CA ARG A 416 50.33 -23.18 -41.57
C ARG A 416 49.94 -21.91 -40.82
N MET A 417 50.71 -20.82 -40.97
CA MET A 417 50.35 -19.51 -40.38
C MET A 417 49.13 -18.88 -41.07
N GLN A 418 49.01 -19.01 -42.39
CA GLN A 418 47.84 -18.52 -43.14
C GLN A 418 46.57 -19.27 -42.75
N GLU A 419 46.63 -20.60 -42.57
CA GLU A 419 45.50 -21.40 -42.08
C GLU A 419 45.08 -20.98 -40.66
N SER A 420 46.02 -20.77 -39.74
CA SER A 420 45.73 -20.28 -38.39
C SER A 420 45.02 -18.93 -38.42
N HIS A 421 45.59 -17.96 -39.15
CA HIS A 421 44.99 -16.63 -39.28
C HIS A 421 43.59 -16.68 -39.91
N ALA A 422 43.35 -17.59 -40.87
CA ALA A 422 42.04 -17.79 -41.47
C ALA A 422 41.01 -18.40 -40.48
N LEU A 423 41.45 -19.25 -39.54
CA LEU A 423 40.59 -19.76 -38.46
C LEU A 423 40.26 -18.67 -37.43
N ASP A 424 41.26 -17.88 -37.01
CA ASP A 424 41.05 -16.77 -36.07
C ASP A 424 40.14 -15.68 -36.66
N THR A 425 40.30 -15.36 -37.94
CA THR A 425 39.40 -14.45 -38.69
C THR A 425 37.96 -14.96 -38.69
N ARG A 426 37.74 -16.26 -38.96
CA ARG A 426 36.39 -16.87 -38.92
C ARG A 426 35.78 -16.81 -37.52
N LYS A 427 36.58 -17.09 -36.48
CA LYS A 427 36.14 -17.02 -35.08
C LYS A 427 35.70 -15.60 -34.72
N MET A 428 36.52 -14.59 -35.04
CA MET A 428 36.20 -13.19 -34.77
C MET A 428 34.91 -12.75 -35.50
N ASN A 429 34.73 -13.14 -36.76
CA ASN A 429 33.50 -12.83 -37.51
C ASN A 429 32.23 -13.47 -36.88
N ILE A 430 32.34 -14.68 -36.33
CA ILE A 430 31.22 -15.33 -35.61
C ILE A 430 30.92 -14.58 -34.30
N GLU A 431 31.95 -14.15 -33.56
CA GLU A 431 31.78 -13.34 -32.35
C GLU A 431 31.17 -11.96 -32.66
N CYS A 432 31.56 -11.31 -33.76
CA CYS A 432 30.94 -10.08 -34.25
C CYS A 432 29.44 -10.26 -34.57
N HIS A 433 29.08 -11.26 -35.39
CA HIS A 433 27.68 -11.50 -35.73
C HIS A 433 26.81 -11.83 -34.51
N LEU A 434 27.34 -12.57 -33.53
CA LEU A 434 26.63 -12.84 -32.28
C LEU A 434 26.36 -11.57 -31.45
N MET A 435 27.25 -10.58 -31.51
CA MET A 435 27.04 -9.27 -30.87
C MET A 435 26.06 -8.40 -31.67
N GLU A 436 26.08 -8.45 -33.00
CA GLU A 436 25.11 -7.79 -33.87
C GLU A 436 23.68 -8.30 -33.60
N GLU A 437 23.48 -9.63 -33.52
CA GLU A 437 22.19 -10.23 -33.15
C GLU A 437 21.72 -9.80 -31.74
N GLN A 438 22.63 -9.70 -30.77
CA GLN A 438 22.29 -9.22 -29.43
C GLN A 438 21.88 -7.74 -29.42
N ILE A 439 22.54 -6.89 -30.21
CA ILE A 439 22.21 -5.47 -30.37
C ILE A 439 20.82 -5.31 -31.02
N LEU A 440 20.56 -6.01 -32.13
CA LEU A 440 19.25 -6.02 -32.78
C LEU A 440 18.15 -6.54 -31.84
N GLY A 441 18.44 -7.62 -31.10
CA GLY A 441 17.53 -8.19 -30.11
C GLY A 441 17.32 -7.30 -28.87
N LEU A 442 18.19 -6.33 -28.58
CA LEU A 442 17.98 -5.30 -27.57
C LEU A 442 17.16 -4.13 -28.12
N GLN A 443 17.46 -3.67 -29.35
CA GLN A 443 16.72 -2.61 -30.03
C GLN A 443 15.24 -2.96 -30.19
N ALA A 444 14.92 -4.15 -30.70
CA ALA A 444 13.53 -4.61 -30.85
C ALA A 444 12.75 -4.69 -29.51
N ARG A 445 13.43 -4.99 -28.40
CA ARG A 445 12.81 -4.96 -27.05
C ARG A 445 12.53 -3.53 -26.59
N LEU A 446 13.49 -2.62 -26.80
CA LEU A 446 13.35 -1.20 -26.45
C LEU A 446 12.27 -0.50 -27.29
N GLU A 447 12.11 -0.86 -28.57
CA GLU A 447 11.00 -0.41 -29.41
C GLU A 447 9.65 -0.93 -28.90
N ALA A 448 9.55 -2.22 -28.56
CA ALA A 448 8.33 -2.80 -28.00
C ALA A 448 7.93 -2.16 -26.66
N GLU A 449 8.90 -1.88 -25.79
CA GLU A 449 8.68 -1.20 -24.50
C GLU A 449 8.26 0.27 -24.70
N ASN A 450 8.90 1.01 -25.61
CA ASN A 450 8.46 2.37 -25.97
C ASN A 450 7.04 2.39 -26.57
N HIS A 451 6.69 1.40 -27.38
CA HIS A 451 5.35 1.27 -27.95
C HIS A 451 4.29 0.90 -26.88
N ALA A 452 4.67 0.11 -25.86
CA ALA A 452 3.82 -0.12 -24.68
C ALA A 452 3.65 1.16 -23.85
N LYS A 453 4.74 1.91 -23.63
CA LYS A 453 4.75 3.20 -22.91
C LYS A 453 3.92 4.28 -23.62
N SER A 454 3.89 4.30 -24.95
CA SER A 454 2.99 5.15 -25.73
C SER A 454 1.52 4.78 -25.50
N LYS A 455 1.19 3.48 -25.46
CA LYS A 455 -0.18 3.00 -25.18
C LYS A 455 -0.67 3.31 -23.76
N THR A 456 0.22 3.27 -22.76
CA THR A 456 -0.13 3.70 -21.40
C THR A 456 -0.24 5.21 -21.28
N GLY A 457 0.62 5.98 -21.96
CA GLY A 457 0.49 7.44 -22.10
C GLY A 457 -0.89 7.85 -22.62
N GLY A 458 -1.31 7.29 -23.76
CA GLY A 458 -2.65 7.50 -24.34
C GLY A 458 -3.83 6.90 -23.56
N HIS A 459 -3.56 6.21 -22.43
CA HIS A 459 -4.57 5.88 -21.41
C HIS A 459 -4.62 6.94 -20.31
N VAL A 460 -3.46 7.46 -19.87
CA VAL A 460 -3.37 8.56 -18.89
C VAL A 460 -4.02 9.82 -19.46
N GLU A 461 -3.78 10.17 -20.72
CA GLU A 461 -4.41 11.31 -21.39
C GLU A 461 -5.94 11.24 -21.32
N LYS A 462 -6.53 10.08 -21.63
CA LYS A 462 -8.00 9.85 -21.56
C LYS A 462 -8.54 9.90 -20.13
N LEU A 463 -7.75 9.51 -19.13
CA LEU A 463 -8.12 9.65 -17.72
C LEU A 463 -8.07 11.12 -17.28
N VAL A 464 -7.12 11.91 -17.77
CA VAL A 464 -7.04 13.37 -17.54
C VAL A 464 -8.22 14.09 -18.22
N GLU A 465 -8.52 13.80 -19.49
CA GLU A 465 -9.71 14.30 -20.19
C GLU A 465 -11.00 13.97 -19.40
N ARG A 466 -11.11 12.75 -18.89
CA ARG A 466 -12.27 12.30 -18.11
C ARG A 466 -12.37 12.97 -16.75
N ALA A 467 -11.25 13.21 -16.06
CA ALA A 467 -11.21 13.96 -14.82
C ALA A 467 -11.65 15.42 -15.04
N HIS A 468 -11.07 16.08 -16.04
CA HIS A 468 -11.37 17.49 -16.34
C HIS A 468 -12.82 17.71 -16.79
N PHE A 469 -13.41 16.76 -17.51
CA PHE A 469 -14.84 16.75 -17.82
C PHE A 469 -15.71 16.70 -16.55
N LEU A 470 -15.31 15.94 -15.53
CA LEU A 470 -16.04 15.84 -14.26
C LEU A 470 -15.87 17.09 -13.38
N GLU A 471 -14.70 17.73 -13.40
CA GLU A 471 -14.46 19.04 -12.77
C GLU A 471 -15.41 20.11 -13.34
N GLN A 472 -15.46 20.24 -14.67
CA GLN A 472 -16.33 21.22 -15.34
C GLN A 472 -17.83 20.91 -15.17
N GLU A 473 -18.20 19.64 -15.02
CA GLU A 473 -19.57 19.22 -14.66
C GLU A 473 -19.90 19.58 -13.20
N LEU A 474 -18.94 19.54 -12.27
CA LEU A 474 -19.10 19.99 -10.89
C LEU A 474 -19.22 21.51 -10.77
N GLU A 475 -18.39 22.29 -11.49
CA GLU A 475 -18.50 23.75 -11.53
C GLU A 475 -19.89 24.19 -12.01
N ARG A 476 -20.40 23.61 -13.11
CA ARG A 476 -21.76 23.88 -13.61
C ARG A 476 -22.88 23.52 -12.63
N ARG A 477 -22.63 22.65 -11.65
CA ARG A 477 -23.63 22.24 -10.63
C ARG A 477 -23.71 23.18 -9.42
N GLN A 478 -22.71 24.04 -9.21
CA GLN A 478 -22.72 25.00 -8.09
C GLN A 478 -23.74 26.15 -8.26
N GLY A 479 -24.36 26.29 -9.44
CA GLY A 479 -25.38 27.31 -9.73
C GLY A 479 -26.83 26.82 -9.79
N LEU A 480 -27.14 25.62 -9.28
CA LEU A 480 -28.49 25.04 -9.34
C LEU A 480 -29.36 25.42 -8.11
N PRO A 481 -30.70 25.47 -8.24
CA PRO A 481 -31.59 25.82 -7.11
C PRO A 481 -31.67 24.74 -6.02
N ASP A 482 -31.85 25.15 -4.76
CA ASP A 482 -31.93 24.29 -3.55
C ASP A 482 -32.78 23.02 -3.73
N TRP A 483 -33.99 23.12 -4.27
CA TRP A 483 -34.91 21.98 -4.41
C TRP A 483 -34.33 20.88 -5.33
N GLN A 484 -33.58 21.30 -6.36
CA GLN A 484 -32.95 20.41 -7.32
C GLN A 484 -31.64 19.86 -6.75
N GLN A 485 -30.92 20.68 -5.98
CA GLN A 485 -29.72 20.27 -5.23
C GLN A 485 -30.06 19.26 -4.13
N GLN A 486 -31.21 19.38 -3.46
CA GLN A 486 -31.71 18.40 -2.49
C GLN A 486 -32.13 17.08 -3.16
N GLN A 487 -32.68 17.13 -4.37
CA GLN A 487 -33.00 15.92 -5.14
C GLN A 487 -31.72 15.20 -5.60
N TYR A 488 -30.71 15.93 -6.09
CA TYR A 488 -29.37 15.37 -6.34
C TYR A 488 -28.71 14.85 -5.07
N GLY A 489 -28.91 15.50 -3.92
CA GLY A 489 -28.46 15.00 -2.62
C GLY A 489 -28.97 13.59 -2.31
N GLN A 490 -30.27 13.35 -2.47
CA GLN A 490 -30.84 11.99 -2.29
C GLN A 490 -30.34 10.98 -3.33
N GLU A 491 -30.07 11.41 -4.56
CA GLU A 491 -29.56 10.53 -5.61
C GLU A 491 -28.08 10.16 -5.36
N HIS A 492 -27.28 11.11 -4.89
CA HIS A 492 -25.90 10.87 -4.46
C HIS A 492 -25.81 10.06 -3.16
N GLU A 493 -26.73 10.26 -2.20
CA GLU A 493 -26.85 9.42 -0.99
C GLU A 493 -27.07 7.94 -1.37
N LYS A 494 -27.99 7.64 -2.31
CA LYS A 494 -28.19 6.29 -2.86
C LYS A 494 -26.94 5.76 -3.57
N GLN A 495 -26.27 6.60 -4.37
CA GLN A 495 -25.02 6.20 -5.04
C GLN A 495 -23.91 5.89 -4.04
N ILE A 496 -23.76 6.68 -2.97
CA ILE A 496 -22.80 6.45 -1.89
C ILE A 496 -23.12 5.14 -1.17
N GLN A 497 -24.39 4.86 -0.87
CA GLN A 497 -24.80 3.60 -0.23
C GLN A 497 -24.57 2.38 -1.13
N GLU A 498 -24.85 2.47 -2.43
CA GLU A 498 -24.57 1.37 -3.38
C GLU A 498 -23.06 1.20 -3.62
N ILE A 499 -22.26 2.29 -3.67
CA ILE A 499 -20.79 2.22 -3.73
C ILE A 499 -20.21 1.64 -2.43
N GLN A 500 -20.73 2.00 -1.26
CA GLN A 500 -20.33 1.41 0.03
C GLN A 500 -20.67 -0.09 0.08
N LYS A 501 -21.83 -0.49 -0.44
CA LYS A 501 -22.25 -1.90 -0.54
C LYS A 501 -21.42 -2.70 -1.54
N GLN A 502 -21.06 -2.12 -2.68
CA GLN A 502 -20.14 -2.74 -3.65
C GLN A 502 -18.72 -2.83 -3.07
N SER A 503 -18.25 -1.78 -2.39
CA SER A 503 -16.98 -1.76 -1.67
C SER A 503 -16.93 -2.84 -0.58
N SER A 504 -17.99 -3.01 0.23
CA SER A 504 -18.05 -4.05 1.26
C SER A 504 -18.12 -5.47 0.67
N ALA A 505 -18.82 -5.66 -0.46
CA ALA A 505 -18.81 -6.92 -1.20
C ALA A 505 -17.40 -7.25 -1.72
N THR A 506 -16.74 -6.32 -2.42
CA THR A 506 -15.37 -6.51 -2.92
C THR A 506 -14.34 -6.68 -1.80
N ALA A 507 -14.53 -6.03 -0.65
CA ALA A 507 -13.71 -6.24 0.54
C ALA A 507 -13.85 -7.68 1.06
N SER A 508 -15.09 -8.20 1.17
CA SER A 508 -15.33 -9.58 1.60
C SER A 508 -14.82 -10.61 0.58
N GLU A 509 -14.89 -10.34 -0.73
CA GLU A 509 -14.26 -11.16 -1.76
C GLU A 509 -12.73 -11.15 -1.63
N LEU A 510 -12.11 -9.99 -1.39
CA LEU A 510 -10.66 -9.87 -1.16
C LEU A 510 -10.22 -10.56 0.13
N GLU A 511 -10.99 -10.47 1.21
CA GLU A 511 -10.77 -11.24 2.45
C GLU A 511 -10.82 -12.75 2.17
N HIS A 512 -11.86 -13.23 1.46
CA HIS A 512 -11.95 -14.65 1.09
C HIS A 512 -10.80 -15.11 0.18
N HIS A 513 -10.37 -14.27 -0.77
CA HIS A 513 -9.19 -14.54 -1.59
C HIS A 513 -7.89 -14.58 -0.76
N LEU A 514 -7.75 -13.70 0.23
CA LEU A 514 -6.61 -13.66 1.14
C LEU A 514 -6.57 -14.89 2.06
N GLU A 515 -7.70 -15.28 2.66
CA GLU A 515 -7.84 -16.52 3.44
C GLU A 515 -7.43 -17.74 2.59
N ARG A 516 -7.95 -17.83 1.37
CA ARG A 516 -7.66 -18.92 0.43
C ARG A 516 -6.18 -18.95 0.03
N GLN A 517 -5.55 -17.79 -0.12
CA GLN A 517 -4.12 -17.67 -0.38
C GLN A 517 -3.29 -18.09 0.86
N GLN A 518 -3.69 -17.71 2.07
CA GLN A 518 -3.04 -18.14 3.32
C GLN A 518 -3.17 -19.65 3.55
N LEU A 519 -4.34 -20.22 3.29
CA LEU A 519 -4.58 -21.68 3.34
C LEU A 519 -3.69 -22.41 2.32
N MET A 520 -3.59 -21.92 1.10
CA MET A 520 -2.72 -22.53 0.08
C MET A 520 -1.23 -22.37 0.42
N LYS A 521 -0.82 -21.21 0.96
CA LYS A 521 0.56 -20.95 1.45
C LYS A 521 0.94 -21.90 2.59
N THR A 522 0.05 -22.11 3.57
CA THR A 522 0.30 -23.05 4.67
C THR A 522 0.28 -24.51 4.21
N LYS A 523 -0.53 -24.86 3.20
CA LYS A 523 -0.47 -26.18 2.54
C LYS A 523 0.87 -26.39 1.84
N TYR A 524 1.29 -25.49 0.95
CA TYR A 524 2.58 -25.59 0.26
C TYR A 524 3.76 -25.63 1.24
N HIS A 525 3.73 -24.86 2.33
CA HIS A 525 4.78 -24.90 3.34
C HIS A 525 4.87 -26.27 4.05
N LYS A 526 3.73 -26.91 4.34
CA LYS A 526 3.70 -28.30 4.84
C LYS A 526 4.24 -29.30 3.81
N GLU A 527 3.81 -29.18 2.55
CA GLU A 527 4.24 -30.04 1.44
C GLU A 527 5.76 -29.96 1.21
N ILE A 528 6.31 -28.74 1.19
CA ILE A 528 7.75 -28.47 1.10
C ILE A 528 8.48 -29.06 2.31
N LYS A 529 8.01 -28.80 3.54
CA LYS A 529 8.63 -29.36 4.75
C LYS A 529 8.71 -30.89 4.70
N THR A 530 7.61 -31.57 4.38
CA THR A 530 7.58 -33.04 4.25
C THR A 530 8.43 -33.56 3.08
N MET A 531 8.60 -32.79 2.01
CA MET A 531 9.55 -33.11 0.94
C MET A 531 11.01 -32.97 1.41
N THR A 532 11.34 -31.89 2.13
CA THR A 532 12.67 -31.67 2.73
C THR A 532 13.01 -32.77 3.75
N GLU A 533 12.07 -33.15 4.62
CA GLU A 533 12.22 -34.26 5.57
C GLU A 533 12.53 -35.58 4.86
N LYS A 534 11.81 -35.91 3.77
CA LYS A 534 12.09 -37.09 2.93
C LYS A 534 13.47 -37.05 2.28
N PHE A 535 13.89 -35.90 1.73
CA PHE A 535 15.24 -35.75 1.16
C PHE A 535 16.33 -35.84 2.22
N GLN A 536 16.12 -35.27 3.41
CA GLN A 536 17.07 -35.34 4.52
C GLN A 536 17.25 -36.79 5.01
N MET A 537 16.16 -37.55 5.15
CA MET A 537 16.21 -38.99 5.41
C MET A 537 16.99 -39.74 4.33
N ARG A 538 16.70 -39.51 3.05
CA ARG A 538 17.39 -40.19 1.94
C ARG A 538 18.89 -39.84 1.87
N LEU A 539 19.27 -38.62 2.23
CA LEU A 539 20.68 -38.22 2.35
C LEU A 539 21.38 -38.92 3.53
N GLN A 540 20.69 -39.11 4.66
CA GLN A 540 21.22 -39.89 5.79
C GLN A 540 21.40 -41.37 5.43
N GLU A 541 20.44 -41.98 4.75
CA GLU A 541 20.54 -43.34 4.20
C GLU A 541 21.76 -43.49 3.29
N LEU A 542 21.86 -42.66 2.24
CA LEU A 542 22.98 -42.69 1.29
C LEU A 542 24.34 -42.41 1.96
N HIS A 543 24.38 -41.55 2.97
CA HIS A 543 25.61 -41.31 3.75
C HIS A 543 25.98 -42.52 4.61
N SER A 544 25.00 -43.24 5.18
CA SER A 544 25.25 -44.48 5.92
C SER A 544 25.75 -45.61 5.00
N GLU A 545 25.15 -45.75 3.81
CA GLU A 545 25.51 -46.71 2.76
C GLU A 545 26.92 -46.42 2.23
N SER A 546 27.22 -45.16 1.89
CA SER A 546 28.56 -44.72 1.48
C SER A 546 29.61 -45.02 2.55
N ASN A 547 29.28 -44.88 3.84
CA ASN A 547 30.19 -45.22 4.93
C ASN A 547 30.30 -46.74 5.18
N ALA A 548 29.28 -47.54 4.89
CA ALA A 548 29.35 -49.00 4.90
C ALA A 548 30.29 -49.49 3.78
N LEU A 549 30.05 -49.07 2.53
CA LEU A 549 30.90 -49.36 1.38
C LEU A 549 32.34 -48.87 1.60
N ARG A 550 32.55 -47.71 2.24
CA ARG A 550 33.88 -47.20 2.60
C ARG A 550 34.58 -48.05 3.67
N LYS A 551 33.85 -48.70 4.59
CA LYS A 551 34.41 -49.67 5.54
C LYS A 551 34.76 -50.98 4.84
N GLU A 552 33.85 -51.52 4.03
CA GLU A 552 34.07 -52.74 3.24
C GLU A 552 35.27 -52.59 2.31
N ASN A 553 35.37 -51.48 1.57
CA ASN A 553 36.48 -51.20 0.66
C ASN A 553 37.83 -51.07 1.41
N LYS A 554 37.83 -50.64 2.68
CA LYS A 554 39.02 -50.70 3.55
C LYS A 554 39.39 -52.14 3.93
N VAL A 555 38.40 -52.98 4.27
CA VAL A 555 38.62 -54.41 4.58
C VAL A 555 39.16 -55.17 3.36
N LEU A 556 38.53 -54.99 2.19
CA LEU A 556 39.00 -55.56 0.92
C LEU A 556 40.42 -55.10 0.59
N LYS A 557 40.75 -53.81 0.79
CA LYS A 557 42.13 -53.30 0.62
C LYS A 557 43.13 -53.88 1.63
N SER A 558 42.74 -54.18 2.87
CA SER A 558 43.63 -54.89 3.80
C SER A 558 43.82 -56.36 3.39
N HIS A 559 42.77 -57.03 2.93
CA HIS A 559 42.83 -58.43 2.48
C HIS A 559 43.65 -58.58 1.18
N LEU A 560 43.55 -57.61 0.27
CA LEU A 560 44.37 -57.56 -0.93
C LEU A 560 45.86 -57.33 -0.58
N ARG A 561 46.17 -56.53 0.45
CA ARG A 561 47.54 -56.36 0.96
C ARG A 561 48.09 -57.64 1.59
N THR A 562 47.31 -58.39 2.38
CA THR A 562 47.79 -59.67 2.95
C THR A 562 48.03 -60.69 1.84
N LEU A 563 47.12 -60.82 0.87
CA LEU A 563 47.31 -61.66 -0.31
C LEU A 563 48.53 -61.23 -1.15
N GLN A 564 48.82 -59.92 -1.27
CA GLN A 564 50.05 -59.42 -1.91
C GLN A 564 51.32 -59.76 -1.11
N GLN A 565 51.27 -59.70 0.22
CA GLN A 565 52.39 -60.09 1.09
C GLN A 565 52.63 -61.61 1.05
N GLU A 566 51.57 -62.41 1.07
CA GLU A 566 51.60 -63.87 0.88
C GLU A 566 52.13 -64.23 -0.51
N ALA A 567 51.67 -63.57 -1.57
CA ALA A 567 52.19 -63.77 -2.92
C ALA A 567 53.67 -63.36 -3.04
N ALA A 568 54.10 -62.29 -2.37
CA ALA A 568 55.50 -61.88 -2.31
C ALA A 568 56.37 -62.84 -1.48
N ALA A 569 55.84 -63.40 -0.40
CA ALA A 569 56.47 -64.46 0.39
C ALA A 569 56.60 -65.75 -0.43
N HIS A 570 55.54 -66.19 -1.11
CA HIS A 570 55.57 -67.32 -2.05
C HIS A 570 56.55 -67.07 -3.20
N LYS A 571 56.60 -65.86 -3.77
CA LYS A 571 57.57 -65.50 -4.83
C LYS A 571 59.01 -65.53 -4.32
N SER A 572 59.24 -65.09 -3.07
CA SER A 572 60.54 -65.20 -2.39
C SER A 572 60.92 -66.66 -2.13
N SER A 573 60.01 -67.46 -1.58
CA SER A 573 60.19 -68.91 -1.36
C SER A 573 60.43 -69.66 -2.66
N VAL A 574 59.72 -69.33 -3.75
CA VAL A 574 59.95 -69.89 -5.09
C VAL A 574 61.30 -69.44 -5.66
N ASN A 575 61.75 -68.23 -5.40
CA ASN A 575 63.11 -67.79 -5.77
C ASN A 575 64.19 -68.52 -4.94
N ILE A 576 63.96 -68.80 -3.66
CA ILE A 576 64.85 -69.64 -2.81
C ILE A 576 64.81 -71.11 -3.25
N PHE A 577 63.67 -71.61 -3.73
CA PHE A 577 63.56 -72.95 -4.32
C PHE A 577 64.23 -73.02 -5.70
N LYS A 578 64.21 -71.91 -6.47
CA LYS A 578 64.96 -71.78 -7.72
C LYS A 578 66.46 -71.60 -7.48
N SER A 579 66.90 -70.93 -6.41
CA SER A 579 68.33 -70.81 -6.08
C SER A 579 68.87 -72.12 -5.52
N SER A 580 68.20 -72.75 -4.54
CA SER A 580 68.59 -74.12 -4.11
C SER A 580 68.41 -75.16 -5.22
N GLY A 581 67.51 -74.93 -6.18
CA GLY A 581 67.38 -75.70 -7.42
C GLY A 581 68.51 -75.45 -8.42
N SER A 582 69.00 -74.22 -8.55
CA SER A 582 70.20 -73.91 -9.32
C SER A 582 71.43 -74.47 -8.64
N ASP A 583 71.56 -74.35 -7.32
CA ASP A 583 72.72 -74.85 -6.56
C ASP A 583 72.77 -76.38 -6.59
N LYS A 584 71.63 -77.07 -6.57
CA LYS A 584 71.56 -78.51 -6.84
C LYS A 584 71.85 -78.85 -8.31
N LYS A 585 71.39 -78.06 -9.28
CA LYS A 585 71.80 -78.23 -10.69
C LYS A 585 73.30 -78.01 -10.88
N THR A 586 73.88 -76.99 -10.26
CA THR A 586 75.30 -76.67 -10.28
C THR A 586 76.09 -77.79 -9.59
N ALA A 587 75.67 -78.27 -8.41
CA ALA A 587 76.29 -79.43 -7.77
C ALA A 587 76.23 -80.71 -8.63
N ILE A 588 75.12 -80.94 -9.36
CA ILE A 588 74.99 -82.06 -10.30
C ILE A 588 75.82 -81.86 -11.59
N ILE A 589 75.96 -80.61 -12.06
CA ILE A 589 76.77 -80.26 -13.23
C ILE A 589 78.26 -80.34 -12.87
N THR A 590 78.71 -79.68 -11.81
CA THR A 590 80.08 -79.76 -11.27
C THR A 590 80.44 -81.17 -10.78
N GLY A 591 79.44 -81.98 -10.39
CA GLY A 591 79.59 -83.42 -10.14
C GLY A 591 79.74 -84.26 -11.41
N ARG A 592 79.21 -83.81 -12.55
CA ARG A 592 79.38 -84.47 -13.87
C ARG A 592 80.61 -83.96 -14.64
N THR A 593 80.99 -82.69 -14.49
CA THR A 593 82.21 -82.09 -15.10
C THR A 593 83.48 -82.36 -14.29
N LYS A 594 83.50 -83.47 -13.54
CA LYS A 594 84.71 -84.16 -13.07
C LYS A 594 84.85 -85.58 -13.64
N LEU A 595 84.01 -85.94 -14.63
CA LEU A 595 84.04 -87.23 -15.34
C LEU A 595 83.94 -87.08 -16.88
N ALA A 596 84.17 -85.87 -17.39
CA ALA A 596 84.37 -85.60 -18.82
C ALA A 596 85.37 -84.44 -18.94
N GLU A 597 86.52 -84.69 -19.54
CA GLU A 597 87.61 -83.72 -19.71
C GLU A 597 87.52 -83.00 -21.07
N GLY A 598 88.09 -81.79 -21.14
CA GLY A 598 88.56 -81.20 -22.39
C GLY A 598 87.77 -80.03 -22.98
N MET A 599 88.54 -79.14 -23.64
CA MET A 599 88.14 -78.23 -24.73
C MET A 599 87.21 -77.03 -24.43
N SER A 600 87.84 -75.90 -24.07
CA SER A 600 87.80 -74.60 -24.78
C SER A 600 87.11 -74.50 -26.17
N PRO A 601 86.79 -73.29 -26.69
CA PRO A 601 86.54 -71.99 -26.02
C PRO A 601 85.42 -71.10 -26.70
N HIS A 602 85.38 -69.80 -26.34
CA HIS A 602 84.85 -68.62 -27.08
C HIS A 602 83.36 -68.21 -26.96
N GLY A 603 83.13 -66.88 -27.13
CA GLY A 603 81.82 -66.23 -27.37
C GLY A 603 81.12 -65.65 -26.12
N CYS A 604 80.69 -64.39 -26.00
CA CYS A 604 81.16 -63.04 -26.41
C CYS A 604 79.95 -62.07 -26.43
N SER A 605 79.90 -61.12 -25.47
CA SER A 605 79.23 -59.80 -25.56
C SER A 605 77.68 -59.65 -25.52
N ARG A 606 77.28 -58.38 -25.25
CA ARG A 606 75.95 -57.73 -25.20
C ARG A 606 75.10 -58.01 -23.94
N SER A 607 74.56 -57.04 -23.17
CA SER A 607 74.25 -55.59 -23.25
C SER A 607 72.76 -55.25 -23.45
N SER A 608 72.40 -54.00 -23.10
CA SER A 608 71.04 -53.43 -22.98
C SER A 608 70.29 -53.87 -21.71
N SER A 609 69.60 -53.02 -20.92
CA SER A 609 68.78 -51.81 -21.18
C SER A 609 67.42 -52.16 -21.83
N GLU A 610 66.30 -51.48 -21.54
CA GLU A 610 66.08 -50.14 -20.94
C GLU A 610 64.97 -50.12 -19.87
N THR A 611 64.74 -48.94 -19.28
CA THR A 611 63.60 -48.61 -18.40
C THR A 611 62.58 -47.73 -19.11
N MET A 612 61.29 -48.08 -19.01
CA MET A 612 60.17 -47.17 -18.76
C MET A 612 59.12 -47.88 -17.89
#